data_AF-A0A1X0XPM9-F1
#
_entry.id   AF-A0A1X0XPM9-F1
#
_cell.length_a   1.000
_cell.length_b   1.000
_cell.length_c   1.000
_cell.angle_alpha   90.00
_cell.angle_beta   90.00
_cell.angle_gamma   90.00
#
_symmetry.space_group_name_H-M   'P 1'
#
loop_
_entity.id
_entity.type
_entity.pdbx_description
1 polymer ?
#
loop_
_entity_poly.entity_id
_entity_poly.type
_entity_poly.pdbx_seq_one_letter_code
_entity_poly.pdbx_strand_id
1 'polypeptide(L)'
;MDRIFAGTPQRSNGALTIVALAQEADVPRNALTQRHTDLKNQFYQQVRGKGGPSELETRLRNTIAKLRKTIVNKNGELKQLRTDVPALVRVVNQLTLENDLLRSQLAQSGRTVIAFPKVHPPM
;
A
#
# COMPACT_ATOMS: atom_id res chain seq x y z
N MET A 1 -5.81 -18.82 27.50
CA MET A 1 -4.37 -18.76 27.23
C MET A 1 -3.97 -19.64 26.06
N ASP A 2 -4.63 -20.78 25.87
CA ASP A 2 -4.14 -21.88 25.02
C ASP A 2 -3.92 -21.47 23.56
N ARG A 3 -4.74 -20.55 23.02
CA ARG A 3 -4.58 -20.02 21.66
C ARG A 3 -3.23 -19.33 21.41
N ILE A 4 -2.76 -18.51 22.36
CA ILE A 4 -1.48 -17.81 22.20
C ILE A 4 -0.30 -18.78 22.24
N PHE A 5 -0.44 -19.87 23.01
CA PHE A 5 0.55 -20.92 23.13
C PHE A 5 0.47 -21.98 22.02
N ALA A 6 -0.64 -22.06 21.31
CA ALA A 6 -0.84 -22.91 20.13
C ALA A 6 -0.40 -22.21 18.82
N GLY A 7 0.03 -20.95 18.89
CA GLY A 7 0.45 -20.18 17.73
C GLY A 7 -0.71 -19.68 16.85
N THR A 8 -1.94 -19.71 17.37
CA THR A 8 -3.17 -19.28 16.67
C THR A 8 -3.84 -18.09 17.35
N PRO A 9 -3.13 -16.95 17.56
CA PRO A 9 -3.72 -15.74 18.12
C PRO A 9 -4.76 -15.14 17.17
N GLN A 10 -5.86 -14.61 17.71
CA GLN A 10 -6.90 -13.97 16.91
C GLN A 10 -6.90 -12.44 17.04
N ARG A 11 -6.56 -11.93 18.22
CA ARG A 11 -6.64 -10.49 18.54
C ARG A 11 -5.28 -9.86 18.80
N SER A 12 -4.30 -10.70 19.16
CA SER A 12 -2.93 -10.28 19.40
C SER A 12 -2.01 -10.59 18.22
N ASN A 13 -0.80 -10.04 18.28
CA ASN A 13 0.28 -10.41 17.39
C ASN A 13 0.90 -11.79 17.72
N GLY A 14 0.34 -12.54 18.68
CA GLY A 14 0.83 -13.85 19.10
C GLY A 14 2.12 -13.84 19.88
N ALA A 15 2.60 -12.67 20.33
CA ALA A 15 3.82 -12.62 21.11
C ALA A 15 3.63 -13.32 22.47
N LEU A 16 4.61 -14.10 22.92
CA LEU A 16 4.62 -14.68 24.27
C LEU A 16 4.99 -13.63 25.33
N THR A 17 4.26 -12.52 25.34
CA THR A 17 4.43 -11.38 26.24
C THR A 17 3.12 -11.09 26.96
N ILE A 18 3.22 -10.47 28.14
CA ILE A 18 2.03 -10.14 28.94
C ILE A 18 1.09 -9.16 28.22
N VAL A 19 1.63 -8.30 27.35
CA VAL A 19 0.86 -7.32 26.57
C VAL A 19 0.05 -8.02 25.48
N ALA A 20 0.67 -8.94 24.75
CA ALA A 20 -0.03 -9.71 23.73
C ALA A 20 -1.06 -10.67 24.34
N LEU A 21 -0.78 -11.24 25.53
CA LEU A 21 -1.79 -12.00 26.27
C LEU A 21 -2.98 -11.12 26.66
N ALA A 22 -2.74 -9.93 27.19
CA ALA A 22 -3.79 -8.98 27.57
C ALA A 22 -4.66 -8.61 26.35
N GLN A 23 -4.01 -8.33 25.21
CA GLN A 23 -4.67 -8.04 23.94
C GLN A 23 -5.47 -9.24 23.40
N GLU A 24 -4.96 -10.47 23.55
CA GLU A 24 -5.65 -11.69 23.12
C GLU A 24 -6.90 -11.99 23.96
N ALA A 25 -6.83 -11.68 25.26
CA ALA A 25 -7.92 -11.85 26.21
C ALA A 25 -8.84 -10.62 26.30
N ASP A 26 -8.55 -9.55 25.55
CA ASP A 26 -9.33 -8.30 25.53
C ASP A 26 -9.47 -7.65 26.91
N VAL A 27 -8.39 -7.70 27.69
CA VAL A 27 -8.30 -7.15 29.03
C VAL A 27 -7.18 -6.12 29.11
N PRO A 28 -7.31 -5.08 29.95
CA PRO A 28 -6.22 -4.13 30.16
C PRO A 28 -5.04 -4.82 30.84
N ARG A 29 -3.81 -4.46 30.44
CA ARG A 29 -2.57 -5.00 31.02
C ARG A 29 -2.57 -4.97 32.56
N ASN A 30 -3.09 -3.89 33.15
CA ASN A 30 -3.15 -3.70 34.59
C ASN A 30 -3.96 -4.79 35.30
N ALA A 31 -4.98 -5.35 34.65
CA ALA A 31 -5.72 -6.48 35.20
C ALA A 31 -4.79 -7.69 35.41
N LEU A 32 -3.89 -7.98 34.46
CA LEU A 32 -2.94 -9.09 34.56
C LEU A 32 -1.73 -8.80 35.45
N THR A 33 -1.36 -7.53 35.63
CA THR A 33 -0.17 -7.18 36.44
C THR A 33 -0.48 -6.83 37.89
N GLN A 34 -1.71 -6.43 38.22
CA GLN A 34 -2.11 -6.00 39.56
C GLN A 34 -3.22 -6.87 40.18
N ARG A 35 -4.19 -7.36 39.38
CA ARG A 35 -5.36 -8.11 39.90
C ARG A 35 -5.20 -9.63 39.74
N HIS A 36 -4.59 -10.07 38.65
CA HIS A 36 -4.42 -11.48 38.29
C HIS A 36 -2.94 -11.86 38.16
N THR A 37 -2.19 -11.62 39.23
CA THR A 37 -0.75 -11.90 39.30
C THR A 37 -0.45 -13.40 39.25
N ASP A 38 -1.38 -14.24 39.71
CA ASP A 38 -1.42 -15.69 39.56
C ASP A 38 -1.38 -16.09 38.07
N LEU A 39 -2.24 -15.49 37.26
CA LEU A 39 -2.33 -15.74 35.82
C LEU A 39 -1.04 -15.30 35.11
N LYS A 40 -0.47 -14.16 35.51
CA LYS A 40 0.84 -13.71 35.04
C LYS A 40 1.93 -14.75 35.34
N ASN A 41 1.95 -15.29 36.56
CA ASN A 41 2.97 -16.24 36.97
C ASN A 41 2.84 -17.57 36.21
N GLN A 42 1.61 -18.09 36.06
CA GLN A 42 1.33 -19.27 35.24
C GLN A 42 1.76 -19.07 33.79
N PHE A 43 1.50 -17.90 33.21
CA PHE A 43 1.94 -17.56 31.86
C PHE A 43 3.46 -17.66 31.72
N TYR A 44 4.22 -17.01 32.60
CA TYR A 44 5.68 -17.06 32.54
C TYR A 44 6.25 -18.46 32.81
N GLN A 45 5.61 -19.26 33.68
CA GLN A 45 5.99 -20.65 33.87
C GLN A 45 5.80 -21.48 32.58
N GLN A 46 4.67 -21.33 31.89
CA GLN A 46 4.43 -22.02 30.62
C GLN A 46 5.36 -21.53 29.50
N VAL A 47 5.64 -20.23 29.43
CA VAL A 47 6.62 -19.66 28.48
C VAL A 47 8.01 -20.27 28.72
N ARG A 48 8.44 -20.40 29.98
CA ARG A 48 9.72 -21.04 30.34
C ARG A 48 9.73 -22.53 30.04
N GLY A 49 8.64 -23.24 30.36
CA GLY A 49 8.49 -24.67 30.09
C GLY A 49 8.50 -25.02 28.59
N LYS A 50 8.06 -24.10 27.73
CA LYS A 50 8.14 -24.23 26.27
C LYS A 50 9.48 -23.76 25.65
N GLY A 51 10.47 -23.37 26.46
CA GLY A 51 11.80 -22.96 26.00
C GLY A 51 11.95 -21.47 25.68
N GLY A 52 11.04 -20.61 26.13
CA GLY A 52 11.04 -19.17 25.81
C GLY A 52 10.81 -18.88 24.32
N PRO A 53 10.64 -17.61 23.91
CA PRO A 53 10.68 -17.26 22.50
C PRO A 53 12.09 -17.53 21.99
N SER A 54 12.27 -18.65 21.29
CA SER A 54 13.53 -18.97 20.62
C SER A 54 13.92 -17.82 19.68
N GLU A 55 15.21 -17.56 19.54
CA GLU A 55 15.73 -16.54 18.64
C GLU A 55 15.15 -16.70 17.22
N LEU A 56 14.91 -17.95 16.80
CA LEU A 56 14.25 -18.30 15.54
C LEU A 56 12.82 -17.75 15.44
N GLU A 57 12.03 -17.87 16.50
CA GLU A 57 10.65 -17.38 16.53
C GLU A 57 10.61 -15.85 16.48
N THR A 58 11.53 -15.19 17.18
CA THR A 58 11.68 -13.73 17.13
C THR A 58 12.10 -13.27 15.73
N ARG A 59 13.06 -13.97 15.10
CA ARG A 59 13.47 -13.71 13.70
C ARG A 59 12.30 -13.90 12.74
N LEU A 60 11.54 -14.99 12.86
CA LEU A 60 10.35 -15.24 12.03
C LEU A 60 9.30 -14.13 12.18
N ARG A 61 9.02 -13.68 13.40
CA ARG A 61 8.10 -12.56 13.64
C ARG A 61 8.59 -11.25 13.02
N ASN A 62 9.88 -10.94 13.14
CA ASN A 62 10.46 -9.76 12.51
C ASN A 62 10.33 -9.82 10.98
N THR A 63 10.55 -11.00 10.38
CA THR A 63 10.33 -11.23 8.95
C THR A 63 8.88 -11.06 8.55
N ILE A 64 7.93 -11.61 9.31
CA ILE A 64 6.48 -11.44 9.05
C ILE A 64 6.09 -9.96 9.12
N ALA A 65 6.56 -9.23 10.14
CA ALA A 65 6.29 -7.80 10.28
C ALA A 65 6.85 -7.00 9.09
N LYS A 66 8.08 -7.31 8.66
CA LYS A 66 8.72 -6.69 7.49
C LYS A 66 7.92 -6.98 6.22
N LEU A 67 7.53 -8.24 5.98
CA LEU A 67 6.76 -8.64 4.81
C LEU A 67 5.39 -7.96 4.76
N ARG A 68 4.68 -7.90 5.90
CA ARG A 68 3.39 -7.18 6.00
C ARG A 68 3.54 -5.70 5.64
N LYS A 69 4.58 -5.04 6.15
CA LYS A 69 4.88 -3.64 5.81
C LYS A 69 5.12 -3.46 4.31
N THR A 70 5.91 -4.37 3.70
CA THR A 70 6.17 -4.35 2.26
C THR A 70 4.88 -4.51 1.45
N ILE A 71 4.00 -5.44 1.83
CA ILE A 71 2.71 -5.67 1.15
C ILE A 71 1.85 -4.42 1.20
N VAL A 72 1.71 -3.78 2.37
CA VAL A 72 0.93 -2.55 2.52
C VAL A 72 1.49 -1.44 1.63
N ASN A 73 2.81 -1.24 1.65
CA ASN A 73 3.46 -0.24 0.82
C ASN A 73 3.25 -0.50 -0.69
N LYS A 74 3.46 -1.75 -1.13
CA LYS A 74 3.30 -2.14 -2.54
C LYS A 74 1.86 -2.03 -3.01
N ASN A 75 0.88 -2.36 -2.17
CA ASN A 75 -0.53 -2.16 -2.48
C ASN A 75 -0.89 -0.67 -2.59
N GLY A 76 -0.26 0.19 -1.78
CA GLY A 76 -0.37 1.65 -1.91
C GLY A 76 0.17 2.14 -3.25
N GLU A 77 1.39 1.75 -3.62
CA GLU A 77 2.00 2.08 -4.91
C GLU A 77 1.15 1.61 -6.09
N LEU A 78 0.65 0.36 -6.06
CA LEU A 78 -0.23 -0.17 -7.10
C LEU A 78 -1.54 0.60 -7.22
N LYS A 79 -2.12 1.03 -6.10
CA LYS A 79 -3.35 1.84 -6.11
C LYS A 79 -3.11 3.20 -6.76
N GLN A 80 -1.97 3.83 -6.46
CA GLN A 80 -1.57 5.09 -7.05
C GLN A 80 -1.38 4.95 -8.57
N LEU A 81 -0.60 3.96 -9.00
CA LEU A 81 -0.37 3.69 -10.42
C LEU A 81 -1.66 3.40 -11.20
N ARG A 82 -2.58 2.63 -10.61
CA ARG A 82 -3.90 2.35 -11.21
C ARG A 82 -4.75 3.61 -11.40
N THR A 83 -4.51 4.64 -10.60
CA THR A 83 -5.20 5.94 -10.72
C THR A 83 -4.50 6.83 -11.74
N ASP A 84 -3.17 6.83 -11.76
CA ASP A 84 -2.37 7.74 -12.59
C ASP A 84 -2.36 7.32 -14.07
N VAL A 85 -2.30 6.01 -14.36
CA VAL A 85 -2.22 5.50 -15.74
C VAL A 85 -3.41 5.98 -16.60
N PRO A 86 -4.69 5.87 -16.19
CA PRO A 86 -5.81 6.39 -16.97
C PRO A 86 -5.74 7.91 -17.18
N ALA A 87 -5.29 8.67 -16.18
CA ALA A 87 -5.16 10.12 -16.29
C ALA A 87 -4.10 10.50 -17.34
N LEU A 88 -2.94 9.84 -17.31
CA LEU A 88 -1.88 10.03 -18.31
C LEU A 88 -2.34 9.62 -19.71
N VAL A 89 -3.03 8.49 -19.86
CA VAL A 89 -3.60 8.06 -21.14
C VAL A 89 -4.57 9.10 -21.70
N ARG A 90 -5.42 9.69 -20.85
CA ARG A 90 -6.33 10.76 -21.27
C ARG A 90 -5.58 11.99 -21.79
N VAL A 91 -4.54 12.42 -21.08
CA VAL A 91 -3.72 13.57 -21.48
C VAL A 91 -3.01 13.30 -22.81
N VAL A 92 -2.42 12.10 -22.96
CA VAL A 92 -1.77 11.71 -24.22
C VAL A 92 -2.77 11.74 -25.38
N ASN A 93 -3.95 11.13 -25.21
CA ASN A 93 -4.99 11.13 -26.25
C ASN A 93 -5.42 12.55 -26.63
N GLN A 94 -5.58 13.45 -25.64
CA GLN A 94 -5.92 14.85 -25.91
C GLN A 94 -4.82 15.55 -26.73
N LEU A 95 -3.55 15.40 -26.32
CA LEU A 95 -2.43 16.01 -27.01
C LEU A 95 -2.26 15.45 -28.43
N THR A 96 -2.52 14.16 -28.65
CA THR A 96 -2.50 13.56 -29.99
C THR A 96 -3.55 14.21 -30.89
N LEU A 97 -4.79 14.36 -30.41
CA LEU A 97 -5.87 15.01 -31.18
C LEU A 97 -5.55 16.47 -31.49
N GLU A 98 -5.03 17.22 -30.52
CA GLU A 98 -4.61 18.62 -30.74
C GLU A 98 -3.48 18.72 -31.76
N ASN A 99 -2.50 17.81 -31.70
CA ASN A 99 -1.39 17.78 -32.65
C ASN A 99 -1.86 17.49 -34.08
N ASP A 100 -2.76 16.53 -34.24
CA ASP A 100 -3.32 16.16 -35.55
C ASP A 100 -4.15 17.30 -36.15
N LEU A 101 -4.91 18.02 -35.32
CA LEU A 101 -5.65 19.21 -35.74
C LEU A 101 -4.70 20.32 -36.21
N LEU A 102 -3.66 20.63 -35.43
CA LEU A 102 -2.68 21.66 -35.78
C LEU A 102 -1.95 21.32 -37.08
N ARG A 103 -1.55 20.06 -37.27
CA ARG A 103 -0.92 19.58 -38.51
C ARG A 103 -1.86 19.73 -39.72
N SER A 104 -3.15 19.42 -39.53
CA SER A 104 -4.16 19.57 -40.57
C SER A 104 -4.37 21.04 -40.96
N GLN A 105 -4.43 21.94 -39.98
CA GLN A 105 -4.54 23.39 -40.21
C GLN A 105 -3.32 23.96 -40.95
N LEU A 106 -2.11 23.53 -40.58
CA LEU A 106 -0.87 23.92 -41.27
C LEU A 106 -0.87 23.44 -42.73
N ALA A 107 -1.29 22.20 -42.97
CA ALA A 107 -1.39 21.64 -44.33
C ALA A 107 -2.42 22.37 -45.20
N GLN A 108 -3.52 22.87 -44.61
CA GLN A 108 -4.54 23.67 -45.31
C GLN A 108 -4.08 25.11 -45.54
N SER A 109 -3.39 25.72 -44.57
CA SER A 109 -2.84 27.08 -44.68
C SER A 109 -1.76 27.16 -45.76
N GLY A 110 -0.89 26.15 -45.85
CA GLY A 110 0.11 26.04 -46.92
C GLY A 110 -0.49 25.77 -48.32
N ARG A 111 -1.77 25.39 -48.41
CA ARG A 111 -2.50 25.16 -49.67
C ARG A 111 -3.27 26.38 -50.18
N THR A 112 -3.40 27.43 -49.37
CA THR A 112 -4.16 28.62 -49.77
C THR A 112 -3.32 29.47 -50.73
N VAL A 113 -3.40 29.18 -52.03
CA VAL A 113 -2.82 29.99 -53.10
C VAL A 113 -3.77 31.16 -53.37
N ILE A 114 -3.41 32.36 -52.93
CA ILE A 114 -4.12 33.59 -53.29
C ILE A 114 -3.70 33.96 -54.71
N ALA A 115 -4.60 33.80 -55.68
CA ALA A 115 -4.36 34.24 -57.04
C ALA A 115 -4.36 35.78 -57.09
N PHE A 116 -3.25 36.38 -57.54
CA PHE A 116 -3.18 37.83 -57.74
C PHE A 116 -4.12 38.25 -58.88
N PRO A 117 -4.93 39.31 -58.70
CA PRO A 117 -5.78 39.83 -59.78
C PRO A 117 -4.89 40.35 -60.90
N LYS A 118 -5.01 39.77 -62.10
CA LYS A 118 -4.35 40.27 -63.30
C LYS A 118 -4.97 41.61 -63.69
N VAL A 119 -4.29 42.71 -63.35
CA VAL A 119 -4.61 44.03 -63.86
C VAL A 119 -4.40 44.01 -65.38
N HIS A 120 -5.50 44.10 -66.15
CA HIS A 120 -5.42 44.28 -67.60
C HIS A 120 -5.06 45.76 -67.89
N PRO A 121 -4.03 46.03 -68.71
CA PRO A 121 -3.71 47.39 -69.11
C PRO A 121 -4.76 47.90 -70.11
N PRO A 122 -5.14 49.19 -70.06
CA PRO A 122 -6.06 49.79 -71.01
C PRO A 122 -5.39 49.99 -72.39
N MET A 123 -6.20 49.83 -73.44
CA MET A 123 -5.86 50.01 -74.86
C MET A 123 -5.55 51.47 -75.21
#